data_AF-A0A8S9YER9-F1
#
_entry.id   AF-A0A8S9YER9-F1
#
_cell.length_a   1.000
_cell.length_b   1.000
_cell.length_c   1.000
_cell.angle_alpha   90.00
_cell.angle_beta   90.00
_cell.angle_gamma   90.00
#
_symmetry.space_group_name_H-M   'P 1'
#
loop_
_entity.id
_entity.type
_entity.pdbx_description
1 polymer ?
#
loop_
_entity_poly.entity_id
_entity_poly.type
_entity_poly.pdbx_seq_one_letter_code
_entity_poly.pdbx_strand_id
1 'polypeptide(L)'
;MWRRSVRRSLTAFGLLLCLISQCLANADVVWAVNCGGPAHVDIHGIEYLADPLSEGIASDYGMSFTINRVPMEDQILYQTERYNTGDFTYEIPFSEDGDYVLSLMFSEVYFSEPNQKVFHVQLNREITIVNDLDIFDEVGFATALERHIPFQIVDGVLHVGSDS
;
A
#
# COMPACT_ATOMS: atom_id res chain seq x y z
N MET A 1 6.79 -0.49 74.91
CA MET A 1 7.36 0.76 74.35
C MET A 1 6.78 0.94 72.95
N TRP A 2 6.14 2.08 72.72
CA TRP A 2 5.38 2.47 71.52
C TRP A 2 6.14 2.33 70.19
N ARG A 3 5.44 1.98 69.09
CA ARG A 3 5.23 2.92 67.97
C ARG A 3 4.14 2.45 66.99
N ARG A 4 3.32 3.42 66.58
CA ARG A 4 2.09 3.32 65.81
C ARG A 4 2.34 3.16 64.30
N SER A 5 1.41 2.42 63.70
CA SER A 5 1.10 2.33 62.27
C SER A 5 0.92 3.69 61.59
N VAL A 6 1.44 3.82 60.37
CA VAL A 6 0.96 4.78 59.37
C VAL A 6 0.79 4.01 58.06
N ARG A 7 -0.47 3.74 57.70
CA ARG A 7 -0.87 3.30 56.37
C ARG A 7 -0.93 4.54 55.48
N ARG A 8 -0.16 4.57 54.39
CA ARG A 8 -0.34 5.54 53.31
C ARG A 8 -1.17 4.87 52.22
N SER A 9 -2.42 5.33 52.09
CA SER A 9 -3.30 4.99 50.99
C SER A 9 -2.86 5.80 49.77
N LEU A 10 -2.39 5.13 48.71
CA LEU A 10 -2.23 5.72 47.39
C LEU A 10 -3.44 5.31 46.55
N THR A 11 -4.39 6.23 46.39
CA THR A 11 -5.39 6.17 45.33
C THR A 11 -4.67 6.36 44.00
N ALA A 12 -4.52 5.28 43.24
CA ALA A 12 -4.13 5.34 41.83
C ALA A 12 -5.39 5.59 41.01
N PHE A 13 -5.65 6.87 40.70
CA PHE A 13 -6.66 7.30 39.75
C PHE A 13 -5.94 7.67 38.45
N GLY A 14 -6.35 7.08 37.34
CA GLY A 14 -6.01 7.56 36.00
C GLY A 14 -4.69 7.01 35.43
N LEU A 15 -4.77 5.84 34.78
CA LEU A 15 -4.07 5.62 33.53
C LEU A 15 -4.78 4.53 32.72
N LEU A 16 -6.04 4.80 32.33
CA LEU A 16 -6.65 4.13 31.19
C LEU A 16 -6.15 4.87 29.93
N LEU A 17 -4.83 4.78 29.68
CA LEU A 17 -4.22 5.33 28.48
C LEU A 17 -4.24 4.21 27.43
N CYS A 18 -5.22 4.32 26.54
CA CYS A 18 -5.18 3.92 25.14
C CYS A 18 -3.99 3.01 24.74
N LEU A 19 -4.21 1.70 24.77
CA LEU A 19 -3.43 0.73 23.98
C LEU A 19 -4.40 -0.04 23.10
N ILE A 20 -5.18 0.69 22.29
CA ILE A 20 -5.70 0.16 21.03
C ILE A 20 -4.98 0.97 19.95
N SER A 21 -3.70 0.71 19.77
CA SER A 21 -2.97 1.21 18.59
C SER A 21 -1.66 0.45 18.49
N GLN A 22 -1.75 -0.73 17.89
CA GLN A 22 -0.69 -1.47 17.19
C GLN A 22 -1.24 -2.85 16.82
N CYS A 23 -2.23 -2.89 15.93
CA CYS A 23 -2.56 -4.10 15.20
C CYS A 23 -2.69 -3.73 13.73
N LEU A 24 -1.57 -3.36 13.12
CA LEU A 24 -1.39 -3.33 11.66
C LEU A 24 0.04 -3.79 11.32
N ALA A 25 0.64 -4.64 12.17
CA ALA A 25 2.01 -5.11 11.98
C ALA A 25 2.09 -6.59 11.58
N ASN A 26 0.97 -7.26 11.30
CA ASN A 26 0.93 -8.65 10.83
C ASN A 26 -0.37 -8.92 10.07
N ALA A 27 -0.72 -8.11 9.06
CA ALA A 27 -1.48 -8.68 7.97
C ALA A 27 -0.46 -9.53 7.20
N ASP A 28 -0.68 -10.84 7.10
CA ASP A 28 0.23 -11.71 6.35
C ASP A 28 0.31 -11.21 4.91
N VAL A 29 1.47 -10.68 4.53
CA VAL A 29 1.69 -10.21 3.16
C VAL A 29 1.77 -11.43 2.26
N VAL A 30 0.69 -11.66 1.51
CA VAL A 30 0.62 -12.76 0.55
C VAL A 30 1.60 -12.53 -0.61
N TRP A 31 1.66 -11.29 -1.08
CA TRP A 31 2.44 -10.92 -2.25
C TRP A 31 2.64 -9.40 -2.34
N ALA A 32 3.87 -8.97 -2.64
CA ALA A 32 4.23 -7.58 -2.88
C ALA A 32 5.31 -7.48 -3.95
N VAL A 33 5.22 -6.49 -4.85
CA VAL A 33 6.16 -6.28 -5.97
C VAL A 33 6.50 -4.81 -6.09
N ASN A 34 7.79 -4.52 -6.33
CA ASN A 34 8.25 -3.21 -6.74
C ASN A 34 8.19 -3.08 -8.28
N CYS A 35 7.11 -2.50 -8.80
CA CYS A 35 6.86 -2.39 -10.24
C CYS A 35 8.00 -1.65 -10.98
N GLY A 36 8.52 -2.25 -12.04
CA GLY A 36 9.64 -1.74 -12.82
C GLY A 36 11.00 -1.79 -12.13
N GLY A 37 11.08 -2.28 -10.90
CA GLY A 37 12.26 -2.13 -10.05
C GLY A 37 12.82 -3.44 -9.48
N PRO A 38 13.96 -3.34 -8.78
CA PRO A 38 14.54 -4.45 -8.02
C PRO A 38 13.73 -4.74 -6.76
N ALA A 39 14.01 -5.88 -6.12
CA ALA A 39 13.45 -6.23 -4.81
C ALA A 39 13.86 -5.20 -3.74
N HIS A 40 12.97 -4.96 -2.78
CA HIS A 40 13.16 -4.01 -1.69
C HIS A 40 12.50 -4.52 -0.41
N VAL A 41 13.03 -4.14 0.76
CA VAL A 41 12.37 -4.39 2.04
C VAL A 41 12.07 -3.05 2.66
N ASP A 42 10.80 -2.78 2.92
CA ASP A 42 10.37 -1.48 3.43
C ASP A 42 10.69 -1.27 4.92
N ILE A 43 10.44 -0.06 5.44
CA ILE A 43 10.68 0.24 6.86
C ILE A 43 9.79 -0.54 7.83
N HIS A 44 8.73 -1.18 7.33
CA HIS A 44 7.80 -2.01 8.09
C HIS A 44 8.16 -3.50 8.03
N GLY A 45 9.16 -3.87 7.25
CA GLY A 45 9.61 -5.24 7.06
C GLY A 45 8.86 -6.01 5.98
N ILE A 46 8.07 -5.34 5.13
CA ILE A 46 7.42 -5.94 3.98
C ILE A 46 8.47 -6.18 2.89
N GLU A 47 8.58 -7.42 2.45
CA GLU A 47 9.45 -7.81 1.34
C GLU A 47 8.72 -7.64 0.00
N TYR A 48 9.13 -6.63 -0.77
CA TYR A 48 8.72 -6.43 -2.15
C TYR A 48 9.65 -7.21 -3.07
N LEU A 49 9.07 -8.10 -3.87
CA LEU A 49 9.80 -8.83 -4.91
C LEU A 49 10.23 -7.89 -6.04
N ALA A 50 11.31 -8.25 -6.73
CA ALA A 50 11.65 -7.61 -8.00
C ALA A 50 10.54 -7.87 -9.02
N ASP A 51 10.30 -6.90 -9.90
CA ASP A 51 9.23 -7.02 -10.88
C ASP A 51 9.42 -8.23 -11.81
N PRO A 52 8.50 -9.21 -11.81
CA PRO A 52 8.62 -10.40 -12.64
C PRO A 52 8.21 -10.17 -14.10
N LEU A 53 7.55 -9.05 -14.42
CA LEU A 53 6.97 -8.85 -15.74
C LEU A 53 8.01 -8.45 -16.80
N SER A 54 7.85 -9.03 -17.99
CA SER A 54 8.51 -8.58 -19.22
C SER A 54 7.60 -7.76 -20.13
N GLU A 55 6.28 -7.78 -19.91
CA GLU A 55 5.30 -6.96 -20.62
C GLU A 55 5.31 -5.51 -20.10
N GLY A 56 5.08 -4.53 -20.97
CA GLY A 56 5.21 -3.11 -20.62
C GLY A 56 6.66 -2.69 -20.49
N ILE A 57 6.88 -1.45 -20.07
CA ILE A 57 8.19 -0.81 -19.98
C ILE A 57 8.48 -0.53 -18.52
N ALA A 58 9.55 -1.15 -18.01
CA ALA A 58 10.14 -0.79 -16.72
C ALA A 58 10.92 0.52 -16.86
N SER A 59 10.76 1.41 -15.89
CA SER A 59 11.35 2.74 -15.89
C SER A 59 11.83 3.10 -14.48
N ASP A 60 13.02 3.69 -14.41
CA ASP A 60 13.62 4.26 -13.21
C ASP A 60 13.63 5.80 -13.26
N TYR A 61 12.83 6.40 -14.15
CA TYR A 61 12.81 7.85 -14.38
C TYR A 61 12.57 8.65 -13.08
N GLY A 62 11.75 8.09 -12.18
CA GLY A 62 11.45 8.66 -10.88
C GLY A 62 12.67 8.81 -9.95
N MET A 63 13.77 8.08 -10.18
CA MET A 63 14.99 8.16 -9.35
C MET A 63 15.64 9.55 -9.33
N SER A 64 15.31 10.41 -10.31
CA SER A 64 15.78 11.81 -10.35
C SER A 64 15.05 12.73 -9.36
N PHE A 65 13.99 12.25 -8.71
CA PHE A 65 13.13 13.05 -7.85
C PHE A 65 13.03 12.45 -6.45
N THR A 66 12.87 13.30 -5.44
CA THR A 66 12.38 12.87 -4.13
C THR A 66 10.86 12.84 -4.18
N ILE A 67 10.28 11.69 -3.84
CA ILE A 67 8.84 11.49 -3.77
C ILE A 67 8.33 11.98 -2.41
N ASN A 68 7.41 12.94 -2.46
CA ASN A 68 6.77 13.50 -1.27
C ASN A 68 5.91 12.45 -0.57
N ARG A 69 5.84 12.54 0.77
CA ARG A 69 5.08 11.67 1.69
C ARG A 69 5.63 10.25 1.85
N VAL A 70 6.84 9.99 1.35
CA VAL A 70 7.50 8.68 1.47
C VAL A 70 8.77 8.86 2.32
N PRO A 71 9.07 7.94 3.26
CA PRO A 71 10.37 7.85 3.93
C PRO A 71 11.53 7.77 2.92
N MET A 72 12.74 8.14 3.33
CA MET A 72 13.88 8.13 2.41
C MET A 72 14.28 6.72 2.00
N GLU A 73 14.08 5.76 2.91
CA GLU A 73 14.40 4.35 2.77
C GLU A 73 13.49 3.65 1.74
N ASP A 74 12.26 4.13 1.57
CA ASP A 74 11.23 3.50 0.73
C ASP A 74 10.98 4.26 -0.58
N GLN A 75 11.79 5.28 -0.88
CA GLN A 75 11.68 6.06 -2.11
C GLN A 75 11.66 5.17 -3.35
N ILE A 76 12.46 4.10 -3.38
CA ILE A 76 12.56 3.18 -4.52
C ILE A 76 11.18 2.65 -4.96
N LEU A 77 10.26 2.39 -4.01
CA LEU A 77 8.92 1.86 -4.27
C LEU A 77 8.01 2.82 -5.06
N TYR A 78 8.37 4.10 -5.12
CA TYR A 78 7.67 5.14 -5.87
C TYR A 78 8.54 5.81 -6.93
N GLN A 79 9.80 5.40 -7.06
CA GLN A 79 10.76 5.94 -8.04
C GLN A 79 10.91 5.02 -9.25
N THR A 80 10.65 3.73 -9.09
CA THR A 80 10.52 2.79 -10.21
C THR A 80 9.06 2.61 -10.59
N GLU A 81 8.78 2.47 -11.88
CA GLU A 81 7.44 2.24 -12.40
C GLU A 81 7.45 1.21 -13.54
N ARG A 82 6.30 0.57 -13.74
CA ARG A 82 5.99 -0.10 -15.00
C ARG A 82 4.83 0.62 -15.67
N TYR A 83 5.05 1.06 -16.90
CA TYR A 83 4.03 1.71 -17.71
C TYR A 83 3.86 0.97 -19.04
N ASN A 84 2.71 1.18 -19.68
CA ASN A 84 2.44 0.71 -21.02
C ASN A 84 1.50 1.71 -21.72
N THR A 85 1.51 1.74 -23.05
CA THR A 85 0.53 2.50 -23.84
C THR A 85 -0.76 1.71 -24.10
N GLY A 86 -0.77 0.41 -23.76
CA GLY A 86 -1.95 -0.42 -23.65
C GLY A 86 -2.05 -1.03 -22.24
N ASP A 87 -2.64 -2.21 -22.13
CA ASP A 87 -2.80 -2.89 -20.86
C ASP A 87 -1.58 -3.77 -20.54
N PHE A 88 -1.40 -4.11 -19.27
CA PHE A 88 -0.56 -5.21 -18.81
C PHE A 88 -1.21 -5.84 -17.57
N THR A 89 -0.78 -7.04 -17.18
CA THR A 89 -1.41 -7.77 -16.07
C THR A 89 -0.38 -8.37 -15.14
N TYR A 90 -0.59 -8.21 -13.84
CA TYR A 90 0.09 -8.98 -12.80
C TYR A 90 -0.78 -10.18 -12.41
N GLU A 91 -0.18 -11.37 -12.39
CA GLU A 91 -0.81 -12.57 -11.84
C GLU A 91 -0.40 -12.73 -10.38
N ILE A 92 -1.37 -12.58 -9.47
CA ILE A 92 -1.14 -12.71 -8.03
C ILE A 92 -1.39 -14.18 -7.66
N PRO A 93 -0.42 -14.88 -7.04
CA PRO A 93 -0.59 -16.27 -6.64
C PRO A 93 -1.48 -16.36 -5.39
N PHE A 94 -2.80 -16.43 -5.57
CA PHE A 94 -3.71 -16.77 -4.48
C PHE A 94 -3.71 -18.27 -4.24
N SER A 95 -3.51 -18.68 -2.98
CA SER A 95 -3.54 -20.09 -2.58
C SER A 95 -4.74 -20.46 -1.70
N GLU A 96 -5.43 -19.47 -1.13
CA GLU A 96 -6.46 -19.68 -0.10
C GLU A 96 -7.63 -18.69 -0.29
N ASP A 97 -8.81 -19.09 0.20
CA ASP A 97 -9.94 -18.19 0.38
C ASP A 97 -9.66 -17.28 1.59
N GLY A 98 -10.19 -16.05 1.57
CA GLY A 98 -9.97 -15.12 2.67
C GLY A 98 -10.32 -13.67 2.37
N ASP A 99 -10.15 -12.85 3.41
CA ASP A 99 -10.26 -11.40 3.33
C ASP A 99 -8.90 -10.79 3.01
N TYR A 100 -8.84 -9.99 1.95
CA TYR A 100 -7.61 -9.40 1.47
C TYR A 100 -7.76 -7.89 1.28
N VAL A 101 -6.62 -7.20 1.29
CA VAL A 101 -6.52 -5.79 0.92
C VAL A 101 -5.45 -5.66 -0.15
N LEU A 102 -5.86 -5.18 -1.33
CA LEU A 102 -4.92 -4.79 -2.38
C LEU A 102 -4.47 -3.35 -2.13
N SER A 103 -3.19 -3.17 -1.85
CA SER A 103 -2.56 -1.87 -1.75
C SER A 103 -1.88 -1.52 -3.08
N LEU A 104 -2.36 -0.47 -3.73
CA LEU A 104 -1.76 0.08 -4.95
C LEU A 104 -1.03 1.38 -4.60
N MET A 105 0.24 1.45 -4.97
CA MET A 105 1.15 2.54 -4.65
C MET A 105 1.54 3.22 -5.96
N PHE A 106 1.33 4.53 -6.05
CA PHE A 106 1.50 5.30 -7.29
C PHE A 106 2.27 6.59 -7.03
N SER A 107 2.95 7.07 -8.08
CA SER A 107 3.49 8.41 -8.19
C SER A 107 3.41 8.84 -9.67
N GLU A 108 3.24 10.14 -9.92
CA GLU A 108 3.44 10.71 -11.25
C GLU A 108 4.78 11.45 -11.28
N VAL A 109 5.68 11.01 -12.16
CA VAL A 109 7.05 11.54 -12.28
C VAL A 109 7.39 12.00 -13.69
N TYR A 110 6.46 11.89 -14.64
CA TYR A 110 6.67 12.23 -16.04
C TYR A 110 5.73 13.34 -16.53
N PHE A 111 4.42 13.16 -16.34
CA PHE A 111 3.41 14.13 -16.73
C PHE A 111 3.33 15.28 -15.73
N SER A 112 3.01 16.47 -16.23
CA SER A 112 3.06 17.72 -15.44
C SER A 112 1.77 18.52 -15.44
N GLU A 113 0.70 17.95 -16.01
CA GLU A 113 -0.64 18.53 -16.04
C GLU A 113 -1.71 17.43 -15.87
N PRO A 114 -2.90 17.76 -15.34
CA PRO A 114 -4.03 16.85 -15.31
C PRO A 114 -4.47 16.41 -16.71
N ASN A 115 -5.15 15.27 -16.78
CA ASN A 115 -5.71 14.61 -17.95
C ASN A 115 -4.68 14.12 -18.98
N GLN A 116 -3.39 14.09 -18.64
CA GLN A 116 -2.34 13.56 -19.52
C GLN A 116 -2.18 12.05 -19.41
N LYS A 117 -2.40 11.48 -18.22
CA LYS A 117 -2.39 10.02 -17.97
C LYS A 117 -3.59 9.65 -17.11
N VAL A 118 -4.61 9.11 -17.76
CA VAL A 118 -5.84 8.63 -17.12
C VAL A 118 -5.99 7.14 -17.44
N PHE A 119 -6.14 6.31 -16.42
CA PHE A 119 -6.27 4.86 -16.57
C PHE A 119 -7.19 4.25 -15.52
N HIS A 120 -7.60 3.01 -15.72
CA HIS A 120 -8.36 2.25 -14.72
C HIS A 120 -7.56 1.03 -14.28
N VAL A 121 -7.85 0.53 -13.07
CA VAL A 121 -7.30 -0.71 -12.53
C VAL A 121 -8.44 -1.71 -12.40
N GLN A 122 -8.20 -2.93 -12.86
CA GLN A 122 -9.17 -4.02 -12.86
C GLN A 122 -8.62 -5.26 -12.17
N LEU A 123 -9.50 -5.96 -11.44
CA LEU A 123 -9.29 -7.34 -11.02
C LEU A 123 -9.98 -8.31 -11.98
N ASN A 124 -9.31 -9.42 -12.27
CA ASN A 124 -9.75 -10.44 -13.24
C ASN A 124 -10.15 -9.87 -14.61
N ARG A 125 -9.62 -8.69 -15.00
CA ARG A 125 -9.92 -7.99 -16.27
C ARG A 125 -11.40 -7.64 -16.47
N GLU A 126 -12.20 -7.71 -15.42
CA GLU A 126 -13.66 -7.51 -15.48
C GLU A 126 -14.14 -6.52 -14.43
N ILE A 127 -13.61 -6.62 -13.19
CA ILE A 127 -14.06 -5.79 -12.07
C ILE A 127 -13.18 -4.55 -11.99
N THR A 128 -13.71 -3.39 -12.35
CA THR A 128 -13.00 -2.12 -12.21
C THR A 128 -12.97 -1.71 -10.73
N ILE A 129 -11.78 -1.62 -10.17
CA ILE A 129 -11.54 -1.32 -8.74
C ILE A 129 -11.04 0.10 -8.51
N VAL A 130 -10.44 0.71 -9.53
CA VAL A 130 -10.15 2.14 -9.59
C VAL A 130 -10.50 2.61 -11.00
N ASN A 131 -11.39 3.60 -11.12
CA ASN A 131 -11.86 4.11 -12.39
C ASN A 131 -11.34 5.52 -12.64
N ASP A 132 -10.98 5.83 -13.90
CA ASP A 132 -10.51 7.16 -14.35
C ASP A 132 -9.43 7.79 -13.44
N LEU A 133 -8.46 6.98 -13.00
CA LEU A 133 -7.37 7.41 -12.15
C LEU A 133 -6.44 8.36 -12.90
N ASP A 134 -6.30 9.57 -12.37
CA ASP A 134 -5.29 10.54 -12.74
C ASP A 134 -4.45 10.88 -11.50
N ILE A 135 -3.24 10.34 -11.45
CA ILE A 135 -2.35 10.53 -10.29
C ILE A 135 -1.95 12.01 -10.16
N PHE A 136 -1.73 12.71 -11.29
CA PHE A 136 -1.32 14.11 -11.25
C PHE A 136 -2.44 15.01 -10.73
N ASP A 137 -3.66 14.80 -11.20
CA ASP A 137 -4.82 15.60 -10.74
C ASP A 137 -5.05 15.46 -9.24
N GLU A 138 -4.80 14.25 -8.70
CA GLU A 138 -5.03 13.97 -7.29
C GLU A 138 -3.94 14.45 -6.33
N VAL A 139 -2.67 14.21 -6.67
CA VAL A 139 -1.55 14.48 -5.74
C VAL A 139 -0.44 15.35 -6.34
N GLY A 140 -0.51 15.66 -7.63
CA GLY A 140 0.50 16.41 -8.36
C GLY A 140 1.77 15.59 -8.64
N PHE A 141 2.81 16.33 -9.04
CA PHE A 141 4.10 15.76 -9.41
C PHE A 141 4.87 15.21 -8.21
N ALA A 142 5.60 14.10 -8.41
CA ALA A 142 6.53 13.48 -7.46
C ALA A 142 5.95 13.36 -6.04
N THR A 143 4.70 12.90 -5.93
CA THR A 143 4.00 12.75 -4.66
C THR A 143 3.32 11.39 -4.61
N ALA A 144 3.45 10.69 -3.49
CA ALA A 144 2.84 9.39 -3.31
C ALA A 144 1.31 9.47 -3.24
N LEU A 145 0.68 8.53 -3.94
CA LEU A 145 -0.75 8.22 -3.89
C LEU A 145 -0.93 6.74 -3.59
N GLU A 146 -1.80 6.43 -2.63
CA GLU A 146 -2.13 5.05 -2.27
C GLU A 146 -3.62 4.78 -2.43
N ARG A 147 -3.94 3.53 -2.75
CA ARG A 147 -5.29 2.97 -2.73
C ARG A 147 -5.26 1.65 -2.00
N HIS A 148 -6.15 1.48 -1.03
CA HIS A 148 -6.36 0.20 -0.35
C HIS A 148 -7.76 -0.30 -0.68
N ILE A 149 -7.81 -1.45 -1.33
CA ILE A 149 -9.04 -2.00 -1.90
C ILE A 149 -9.30 -3.33 -1.21
N PRO A 150 -10.25 -3.39 -0.27
CA PRO A 150 -10.65 -4.64 0.34
C PRO A 150 -11.41 -5.52 -0.66
N PHE A 151 -11.12 -6.81 -0.66
CA PHE A 151 -11.82 -7.82 -1.43
C PHE A 151 -11.83 -9.16 -0.68
N GLN A 152 -12.72 -10.06 -1.07
CA GLN A 152 -12.82 -11.40 -0.50
C GLN A 152 -12.68 -12.44 -1.59
N ILE A 153 -12.10 -13.58 -1.26
CA ILE A 153 -12.16 -14.80 -2.07
C ILE A 153 -12.97 -15.83 -1.28
N VAL A 154 -14.08 -16.29 -1.85
CA VAL A 154 -14.97 -17.28 -1.23
C VAL A 154 -15.25 -18.39 -2.24
N ASP A 155 -14.92 -19.63 -1.90
CA ASP A 155 -15.00 -20.79 -2.79
C ASP A 155 -14.27 -20.55 -4.13
N GLY A 156 -13.12 -19.87 -4.09
CA GLY A 156 -12.35 -19.46 -5.26
C GLY A 156 -12.96 -18.35 -6.11
N VAL A 157 -14.04 -17.70 -5.65
CA VAL A 157 -14.71 -16.59 -6.34
C VAL A 157 -14.32 -15.26 -5.71
N LEU A 158 -13.91 -14.30 -6.55
CA LEU A 158 -13.54 -12.95 -6.14
C LEU A 158 -14.79 -12.07 -5.92
N HIS A 159 -14.84 -11.40 -4.77
CA HIS A 159 -15.86 -10.41 -4.41
C HIS A 159 -15.19 -9.09 -4.04
N VAL A 160 -15.59 -7.98 -4.68
CA VAL A 160 -15.05 -6.65 -4.40
C VAL A 160 -16.17 -5.74 -3.88
N GLY A 161 -15.90 -5.04 -2.78
CA GLY A 161 -16.87 -4.19 -2.09
C GLY A 161 -17.69 -4.98 -1.05
N SER A 162 -18.09 -4.30 0.02
CA SER A 162 -19.13 -4.83 0.90
C SER A 162 -20.47 -4.59 0.24
N ASP A 163 -21.23 -5.64 -0.07
CA ASP A 163 -22.68 -5.52 -0.21
C ASP A 163 -23.21 -4.97 1.13
N SER A 164 -23.41 -3.66 1.21
CA SER A 164 -24.08 -3.00 2.34
C SER A 164 -25.37 -2.37 1.88
#